data_AF-X0XP71-F1
#
_entry.id   AF-X0XP71-F1
#
_cell.length_a   1.000
_cell.length_b   1.000
_cell.length_c   1.000
_cell.angle_alpha   90.00
_cell.angle_beta   90.00
_cell.angle_gamma   90.00
#
_symmetry.space_group_name_H-M   'P 1'
#
loop_
_entity.id
_entity.type
_entity.pdbx_description
1 polymer ?
#
loop_
_entity_poly.entity_id
_entity_poly.type
_entity_poly.pdbx_seq_one_letter_code
_entity_poly.pdbx_strand_id
1 'polypeptide(L)'
;MRTSWTGRCSDFKSPLRVVVRFLWRSRETKANKCRELKKKLDETQRLLTRREAELERQREEIRELKRQTQRLETEKRIQAQATSTWLPDDPPIGTHGYGARMVSLAVNLARAVGLRGTQQSLEIVFDWLGVEQKTPHFTTIRNWLQRVGVAALKEPIERTDDWVWMVDHSNQIGPEKTLVVLGVRASRMPPPGTALKHEDVRVLTVRPGTT
;
A
#
# COMPACT_ATOMS: atom_id res chain seq x y z
N MET A 1 -60.78 -63.55 20.91
CA MET A 1 -61.15 -63.56 22.35
C MET A 1 -61.10 -62.14 22.91
N ARG A 2 -62.24 -61.44 22.97
CA ARG A 2 -62.37 -60.16 23.69
C ARG A 2 -62.80 -60.50 25.12
N THR A 3 -61.86 -60.51 26.05
CA THR A 3 -62.17 -60.56 27.48
C THR A 3 -62.94 -59.29 27.84
N SER A 4 -64.24 -59.43 28.08
CA SER A 4 -65.10 -58.31 28.47
C SER A 4 -64.52 -57.68 29.74
N TRP A 5 -64.47 -56.35 29.75
CA TRP A 5 -63.85 -55.59 30.82
C TRP A 5 -64.54 -55.86 32.18
N THR A 6 -65.81 -56.23 32.13
CA THR A 6 -66.65 -56.59 33.28
C THR A 6 -66.22 -57.88 33.97
N GLY A 7 -65.72 -58.89 33.22
CA GLY A 7 -65.28 -60.16 33.79
C GLY A 7 -63.96 -60.10 34.56
N ARG A 8 -63.11 -59.11 34.28
CA ARG A 8 -61.83 -58.92 35.00
C ARG A 8 -61.95 -58.12 36.30
N CYS A 9 -63.09 -57.46 36.55
CA CYS A 9 -63.27 -56.63 37.74
C CYS A 9 -63.34 -57.44 39.04
N SER A 10 -63.73 -58.72 38.99
CA SER A 10 -63.81 -59.61 40.16
C SER A 10 -62.45 -60.03 40.73
N ASP A 11 -61.38 -59.97 39.93
CA ASP A 11 -60.03 -60.39 40.34
C ASP A 11 -59.27 -59.29 41.10
N PHE A 12 -59.79 -58.07 41.11
CA PHE A 12 -59.18 -56.95 41.81
C PHE A 12 -59.69 -56.87 43.26
N LYS A 13 -58.78 -56.86 44.23
CA LYS A 13 -59.08 -56.71 45.68
C LYS A 13 -59.73 -55.37 46.05
N SER A 14 -59.81 -54.41 45.12
CA SER A 14 -60.31 -53.05 45.38
C SER A 14 -61.75 -52.87 44.86
N PRO A 15 -62.66 -52.23 45.64
CA PRO A 15 -64.04 -52.01 45.20
C PRO A 15 -64.15 -51.28 43.85
N LEU A 16 -65.12 -51.65 43.02
CA LEU A 16 -65.36 -51.11 41.67
C LEU A 16 -65.36 -49.57 41.61
N ARG A 17 -65.94 -48.91 42.62
CA ARG A 17 -65.93 -47.44 42.78
C ARG A 17 -64.52 -46.83 42.82
N VAL A 18 -63.54 -47.53 43.39
CA VAL A 18 -62.15 -47.10 43.51
C VAL A 18 -61.46 -47.17 42.16
N VAL A 19 -61.67 -48.25 41.41
CA VAL A 19 -61.12 -48.44 40.06
C VAL A 19 -61.67 -47.40 39.09
N VAL A 20 -62.99 -47.17 39.12
CA VAL A 20 -63.65 -46.14 38.29
C VAL A 20 -63.12 -44.75 38.63
N ARG A 21 -63.01 -44.39 39.92
CA ARG A 21 -62.45 -43.10 40.36
C ARG A 21 -60.99 -42.92 39.92
N PHE A 22 -60.17 -43.96 40.01
CA PHE A 22 -58.77 -43.91 39.58
C PHE A 22 -58.66 -43.69 38.06
N LEU A 23 -59.45 -44.41 37.27
CA LEU A 23 -59.45 -44.25 35.81
C LEU A 23 -60.00 -42.90 35.36
N TRP A 24 -61.05 -42.41 36.03
CA TRP A 24 -61.58 -41.09 35.76
C TRP A 24 -60.55 -39.99 36.08
N ARG A 25 -59.89 -40.07 37.25
CA ARG A 25 -58.81 -39.15 37.64
C ARG A 25 -57.59 -39.23 36.70
N SER A 26 -57.24 -40.42 36.22
CA SER A 26 -56.17 -40.63 35.23
C SER A 26 -56.52 -40.00 33.88
N ARG A 27 -57.76 -40.20 33.41
CA ARG A 27 -58.27 -39.58 32.18
C ARG A 27 -58.30 -38.06 32.28
N GLU A 28 -58.73 -37.51 33.41
CA GLU A 28 -58.75 -36.06 33.66
C GLU A 28 -57.34 -35.48 33.75
N THR A 29 -56.42 -36.16 34.45
CA THR A 29 -54.99 -35.80 34.49
C THR A 29 -54.37 -35.79 33.09
N LYS A 30 -54.65 -36.81 32.26
CA LYS A 30 -54.18 -36.87 30.87
C LYS A 30 -54.77 -35.76 30.02
N ALA A 31 -56.07 -35.48 30.15
CA ALA A 31 -56.73 -34.41 29.42
C ALA A 31 -56.15 -33.03 29.80
N ASN A 32 -55.86 -32.80 31.08
CA ASN A 32 -55.19 -31.58 31.56
C ASN A 32 -53.77 -31.47 31.00
N LYS A 33 -53.00 -32.55 31.01
CA LYS A 33 -51.65 -32.59 30.45
C LYS A 33 -51.63 -32.34 28.94
N CYS A 34 -52.58 -32.90 28.19
CA CYS A 34 -52.74 -32.61 26.76
C CYS A 34 -53.11 -31.14 26.51
N ARG A 35 -53.98 -30.53 27.33
CA ARG A 35 -54.31 -29.10 27.23
C ARG A 35 -53.09 -28.21 27.50
N GLU A 36 -52.30 -28.54 28.51
CA GLU A 36 -51.08 -27.82 28.86
C GLU A 36 -50.02 -27.93 27.76
N LEU A 37 -49.78 -29.15 27.24
CA LEU A 37 -48.86 -29.37 26.13
C LEU A 37 -49.30 -28.65 24.86
N LYS A 38 -50.61 -28.59 24.58
CA LYS A 38 -51.14 -27.86 23.42
C LYS A 38 -50.91 -26.35 23.56
N LYS A 39 -51.12 -25.77 24.75
CA LYS A 39 -50.78 -24.37 25.03
C LYS A 39 -49.30 -24.09 24.82
N LYS A 40 -48.41 -24.95 25.35
CA LYS A 40 -46.96 -24.82 25.17
C LYS A 40 -46.55 -24.92 23.69
N LEU A 41 -47.19 -25.80 22.93
CA LEU A 41 -46.95 -25.92 21.49
C LEU A 41 -47.33 -24.63 20.76
N ASP A 42 -48.53 -24.09 21.04
CA ASP A 42 -49.01 -22.85 20.42
C ASP A 42 -48.12 -21.65 20.78
N GLU A 43 -47.66 -21.55 22.03
CA GLU A 43 -46.71 -20.53 22.48
C GLU A 43 -45.35 -20.65 21.77
N THR A 44 -44.83 -21.88 21.68
CA THR A 44 -43.55 -22.15 21.00
C THR A 44 -43.65 -21.84 19.51
N GLN A 45 -44.77 -22.19 18.87
CA GLN A 45 -45.02 -21.91 17.46
C GLN A 45 -45.01 -20.40 17.19
N ARG A 46 -45.69 -19.61 18.04
CA ARG A 46 -45.69 -18.14 17.93
C ARG A 46 -44.30 -17.55 18.11
N LEU A 47 -43.51 -18.10 19.02
CA LEU A 47 -42.16 -17.63 19.28
C LEU A 47 -41.22 -17.94 18.11
N LEU A 48 -41.35 -19.12 17.49
CA LEU A 48 -40.62 -19.48 16.27
C LEU A 48 -40.96 -18.54 15.11
N THR A 49 -42.24 -18.29 14.84
CA THR A 49 -42.65 -17.37 13.76
C THR A 49 -42.10 -15.97 13.98
N ARG A 50 -42.07 -15.48 15.23
CA ARG A 50 -41.48 -14.18 15.55
C ARG A 50 -39.98 -14.15 15.32
N ARG A 51 -39.26 -15.21 15.72
CA ARG A 51 -37.81 -15.36 15.51
C ARG A 51 -37.46 -15.46 14.02
N GLU A 52 -38.25 -16.19 13.25
CA GLU A 52 -38.08 -16.31 11.79
C GLU A 52 -38.24 -14.95 11.09
N ALA A 53 -39.27 -14.18 11.46
CA ALA A 53 -39.47 -12.84 10.93
C ALA A 53 -38.33 -11.87 11.31
N GLU A 54 -37.75 -12.01 12.51
CA GLU A 54 -36.60 -11.22 12.95
C GLU A 54 -35.32 -11.60 12.18
N LEU A 55 -35.08 -12.89 11.98
CA LEU A 55 -33.96 -13.40 11.19
C LEU A 55 -34.01 -12.91 9.74
N GLU A 56 -35.19 -12.88 9.12
CA GLU A 56 -35.32 -12.37 7.75
C GLU A 56 -35.01 -10.86 7.66
N ARG A 57 -35.47 -10.06 8.62
CA ARG A 57 -35.12 -8.63 8.69
C ARG A 57 -33.61 -8.43 8.84
N GLN A 58 -32.97 -9.17 9.74
CA GLN A 58 -31.52 -9.11 9.93
C GLN A 58 -30.76 -9.54 8.66
N ARG A 59 -31.25 -10.55 7.93
CA ARG A 59 -30.67 -10.98 6.65
C ARG A 59 -30.80 -9.92 5.56
N GLU A 60 -31.90 -9.18 5.52
CA GLU A 60 -32.07 -8.04 4.61
C GLU A 60 -31.11 -6.90 4.95
N GLU A 61 -30.98 -6.55 6.22
CA GLU A 61 -30.04 -5.52 6.67
C GLU A 61 -28.59 -5.88 6.35
N ILE A 62 -28.18 -7.13 6.59
CA ILE A 62 -26.85 -7.62 6.22
C ILE A 62 -26.63 -7.55 4.71
N ARG A 63 -27.64 -7.86 3.89
CA ARG A 63 -27.54 -7.77 2.43
C ARG A 63 -27.34 -6.32 1.99
N GLU A 64 -28.05 -5.37 2.59
CA GLU A 64 -27.93 -3.96 2.27
C GLU A 64 -26.57 -3.38 2.69
N LEU A 65 -26.13 -3.68 3.92
CA LEU A 65 -24.82 -3.26 4.40
C LEU A 65 -23.68 -3.81 3.53
N LYS A 66 -23.76 -5.08 3.10
CA LYS A 66 -22.78 -5.66 2.16
C LYS A 66 -22.75 -4.95 0.81
N ARG A 67 -23.91 -4.52 0.30
CA ARG A 67 -23.98 -3.72 -0.94
C ARG A 67 -23.34 -2.35 -0.76
N GLN A 68 -23.58 -1.69 0.38
CA GLN A 68 -22.97 -0.40 0.69
C GLN A 68 -21.45 -0.50 0.81
N THR A 69 -20.94 -1.51 1.54
CA THR A 69 -19.49 -1.71 1.65
C THR A 69 -18.85 -1.96 0.29
N GLN A 70 -19.48 -2.77 -0.57
CA GLN A 70 -18.96 -3.04 -1.91
C GLN A 70 -18.93 -1.79 -2.79
N ARG A 71 -19.96 -0.92 -2.70
CA ARG A 71 -19.96 0.39 -3.39
C ARG A 71 -18.82 1.28 -2.91
N LEU A 72 -18.69 1.46 -1.59
CA LEU A 72 -17.63 2.27 -1.00
C LEU A 72 -16.22 1.73 -1.32
N GLU A 73 -16.03 0.42 -1.32
CA GLU A 73 -14.77 -0.21 -1.73
C GLU A 73 -14.45 0.04 -3.21
N THR A 74 -15.48 0.01 -4.06
CA THR A 74 -15.32 0.29 -5.50
C THR A 74 -14.97 1.76 -5.72
N GLU A 75 -15.64 2.68 -5.03
CA GLU A 75 -15.32 4.11 -5.06
C GLU A 75 -13.90 4.37 -4.55
N LYS A 76 -13.51 3.77 -3.42
CA LYS A 76 -12.13 3.85 -2.91
C LYS A 76 -11.12 3.28 -3.90
N ARG A 77 -11.44 2.18 -4.59
CA ARG A 77 -10.56 1.59 -5.63
C ARG A 77 -10.40 2.51 -6.84
N ILE A 78 -11.49 3.10 -7.32
CA ILE A 78 -11.47 4.05 -8.45
C ILE A 78 -10.70 5.29 -8.05
N GLN A 79 -10.93 5.81 -6.85
CA GLN A 79 -10.20 6.96 -6.32
C GLN A 79 -8.71 6.64 -6.15
N ALA A 80 -8.37 5.49 -5.56
CA ALA A 80 -6.98 5.05 -5.42
C ALA A 80 -6.30 4.85 -6.79
N GLN A 81 -6.99 4.28 -7.78
CA GLN A 81 -6.47 4.14 -9.14
C GLN A 81 -6.31 5.49 -9.86
N ALA A 82 -7.20 6.45 -9.61
CA ALA A 82 -7.08 7.80 -10.16
C ALA A 82 -5.92 8.60 -9.54
N THR A 83 -5.56 8.33 -8.29
CA THR A 83 -4.42 8.96 -7.58
C THR A 83 -3.09 8.19 -7.78
N SER A 84 -3.09 7.14 -8.59
CA SER A 84 -2.02 6.15 -8.64
C SER A 84 -0.91 6.47 -9.66
N THR A 85 -0.32 7.66 -9.63
CA THR A 85 0.96 7.89 -10.32
C THR A 85 2.10 7.32 -9.48
N TRP A 86 2.29 6.01 -9.54
CA TRP A 86 3.43 5.38 -8.89
C TRP A 86 4.73 5.83 -9.56
N LEU A 87 5.64 6.38 -8.77
CA LEU A 87 7.05 6.44 -9.18
C LEU A 87 7.55 4.99 -9.38
N PRO A 88 8.44 4.76 -10.35
CA PRO A 88 9.11 3.47 -10.48
C PRO A 88 9.80 3.11 -9.16
N ASP A 89 9.78 1.81 -8.79
CA ASP A 89 10.48 1.34 -7.59
C ASP A 89 11.97 1.73 -7.65
N ASP A 90 12.47 2.28 -6.55
CA ASP A 90 13.83 2.83 -6.41
C ASP A 90 14.34 2.61 -4.98
N PRO A 91 14.69 1.37 -4.62
CA PRO A 91 15.09 1.03 -3.26
C PRO A 91 16.30 1.86 -2.83
N PRO A 92 16.32 2.37 -1.58
CA PRO A 92 17.41 3.18 -1.07
C PRO A 92 18.77 2.49 -1.17
N ILE A 93 19.79 3.25 -1.62
CA ILE A 93 21.17 2.78 -1.64
C ILE A 93 21.94 3.44 -0.50
N GLY A 94 22.63 2.62 0.30
CA GLY A 94 23.43 3.11 1.43
C GLY A 94 22.59 3.83 2.48
N THR A 95 23.15 4.88 3.09
CA THR A 95 22.57 5.55 4.27
C THR A 95 21.78 6.81 3.95
N HIS A 96 21.79 7.30 2.71
CA HIS A 96 21.13 8.57 2.37
C HIS A 96 19.62 8.43 2.09
N GLY A 97 19.08 7.22 2.08
CA GLY A 97 17.62 7.01 1.99
C GLY A 97 17.02 7.23 0.61
N TYR A 98 17.84 7.33 -0.44
CA TYR A 98 17.41 7.53 -1.84
C TYR A 98 17.99 6.42 -2.72
N GLY A 99 17.22 5.95 -3.69
CA GLY A 99 17.70 4.95 -4.65
C GLY A 99 18.52 5.57 -5.79
N ALA A 100 19.10 4.72 -6.65
CA ALA A 100 19.97 5.16 -7.74
C ALA A 100 19.25 6.03 -8.76
N ARG A 101 17.95 5.77 -9.02
CA ARG A 101 17.19 6.52 -10.03
C ARG A 101 16.98 7.95 -9.57
N MET A 102 16.61 8.16 -8.31
CA MET A 102 16.47 9.49 -7.72
C MET A 102 17.80 10.25 -7.72
N VAL A 103 18.89 9.58 -7.33
CA VAL A 103 20.23 10.20 -7.35
C VAL A 103 20.61 10.62 -8.77
N SER A 104 20.43 9.72 -9.76
CA SER A 104 20.73 10.00 -11.16
C SER A 104 19.88 11.15 -11.71
N LEU A 105 18.57 11.15 -11.44
CA LEU A 105 17.65 12.21 -11.83
C LEU A 105 18.09 13.56 -11.26
N ALA A 106 18.35 13.62 -9.94
CA ALA A 106 18.73 14.86 -9.28
C ALA A 106 20.09 15.40 -9.76
N VAL A 107 21.07 14.52 -9.99
CA VAL A 107 22.38 14.90 -10.53
C VAL A 107 22.26 15.45 -11.95
N ASN A 108 21.51 14.78 -12.83
CA ASN A 108 21.33 15.25 -14.20
C ASN A 108 20.53 16.56 -14.25
N LEU A 109 19.48 16.69 -13.44
CA LEU A 109 18.71 17.93 -13.36
C LEU A 109 19.58 19.08 -12.83
N ALA A 110 20.45 18.82 -11.84
CA ALA A 110 21.35 19.84 -11.30
C ALA A 110 22.36 20.38 -12.31
N ARG A 111 22.75 19.58 -13.32
CA ARG A 111 23.62 20.03 -14.41
C ARG A 111 22.91 21.00 -15.36
N ALA A 112 21.58 20.94 -15.44
CA ALA A 112 20.78 21.79 -16.31
C ALA A 112 20.27 23.06 -15.61
N VAL A 113 19.72 22.93 -14.40
CA VAL A 113 19.01 24.02 -13.70
C VAL A 113 19.68 24.47 -12.39
N GLY A 114 20.81 23.87 -12.03
CA GLY A 114 21.52 24.16 -10.78
C GLY A 114 20.90 23.48 -9.55
N LEU A 115 21.64 23.50 -8.43
CA LEU A 115 21.31 22.69 -7.24
C LEU A 115 19.96 23.04 -6.58
N ARG A 116 19.70 24.34 -6.37
CA ARG A 116 18.44 24.80 -5.77
C ARG A 116 17.27 24.68 -6.75
N GLY A 117 17.54 24.94 -8.03
CA GLY A 117 16.56 24.75 -9.10
C GLY A 117 16.09 23.30 -9.19
N THR A 118 17.00 22.33 -9.04
CA THR A 118 16.65 20.91 -8.98
C THR A 118 15.71 20.58 -7.84
N GLN A 119 16.02 21.04 -6.63
CA GLN A 119 15.17 20.77 -5.47
C GLN A 119 13.76 21.32 -5.70
N GLN A 120 13.64 22.59 -6.11
CA GLN A 120 12.34 23.22 -6.38
C GLN A 120 11.59 22.56 -7.53
N SER A 121 12.30 22.16 -8.60
CA SER A 121 11.69 21.49 -9.74
C SER A 121 11.12 20.12 -9.35
N LEU A 122 11.84 19.36 -8.52
CA LEU A 122 11.37 18.07 -8.02
C LEU A 122 10.15 18.22 -7.09
N GLU A 123 10.15 19.23 -6.21
CA GLU A 123 8.98 19.57 -5.38
C GLU A 123 7.75 19.85 -6.25
N ILE A 124 7.87 20.72 -7.25
CA ILE A 124 6.77 21.04 -8.18
C ILE A 124 6.26 19.80 -8.93
N VAL A 125 7.18 18.95 -9.41
CA VAL A 125 6.81 17.74 -10.16
C VAL A 125 6.14 16.71 -9.26
N PHE A 126 6.62 16.50 -8.03
CA PHE A 126 6.00 15.56 -7.09
C PHE A 126 4.64 16.05 -6.61
N ASP A 127 4.49 17.35 -6.36
CA ASP A 127 3.19 17.96 -6.03
C ASP A 127 2.20 17.80 -7.20
N TRP A 128 2.64 18.05 -8.43
CA TRP A 128 1.81 17.86 -9.63
C TRP A 128 1.39 16.41 -9.83
N LEU A 129 2.29 15.46 -9.52
CA LEU A 129 1.99 14.02 -9.53
C LEU A 129 1.18 13.59 -8.29
N GLY A 130 0.99 14.43 -7.27
CA GLY A 130 0.35 14.01 -6.02
C GLY A 130 1.09 12.87 -5.30
N VAL A 131 2.42 12.79 -5.47
CA VAL A 131 3.26 11.74 -4.89
C VAL A 131 3.87 12.23 -3.58
N GLU A 132 3.55 11.55 -2.48
CA GLU A 132 4.15 11.79 -1.17
C GLU A 132 5.57 11.19 -1.08
N GLN A 133 6.53 11.82 -1.75
CA GLN A 133 7.95 11.43 -1.72
C GLN A 133 8.79 12.57 -1.15
N LYS A 134 9.74 12.25 -0.28
CA LYS A 134 10.71 13.24 0.20
C LYS A 134 11.62 13.67 -0.95
N THR A 135 11.76 14.97 -1.16
CA THR A 135 12.68 15.54 -2.16
C THR A 135 14.09 15.66 -1.58
N PRO A 136 15.15 15.28 -2.33
CA PRO A 136 16.51 15.50 -1.90
C PRO A 136 16.84 17.00 -1.80
N HIS A 137 17.33 17.42 -0.64
CA HIS A 137 17.75 18.80 -0.41
C HIS A 137 18.98 19.16 -1.26
N PHE A 138 19.14 20.44 -1.62
CA PHE A 138 20.23 20.90 -2.50
C PHE A 138 21.63 20.52 -2.00
N THR A 139 21.84 20.44 -0.68
CA THR A 139 23.12 19.99 -0.07
C THR A 139 23.38 18.50 -0.30
N THR A 140 22.33 17.67 -0.24
CA THR A 140 22.42 16.24 -0.55
C THR A 140 22.78 16.03 -2.02
N ILE A 141 22.11 16.78 -2.91
CA ILE A 141 22.38 16.74 -4.36
C ILE A 141 23.83 17.18 -4.64
N ARG A 142 24.30 18.25 -3.97
CA ARG A 142 25.70 18.70 -4.07
C ARG A 142 26.69 17.60 -3.69
N ASN A 143 26.45 16.90 -2.59
CA ASN A 143 27.32 15.82 -2.14
C ASN A 143 27.38 14.68 -3.17
N TRP A 144 26.26 14.31 -3.78
CA TRP A 144 26.25 13.32 -4.86
C TRP A 144 27.01 13.80 -6.09
N LEU A 145 26.81 15.05 -6.52
CA LEU A 145 27.52 15.62 -7.65
C LEU A 145 29.04 15.67 -7.40
N GLN A 146 29.48 16.00 -6.18
CA GLN A 146 30.89 15.95 -5.80
C GLN A 146 31.46 14.53 -5.87
N ARG A 147 30.71 13.52 -5.41
CA ARG A 147 31.12 12.10 -5.51
C ARG A 147 31.27 11.67 -6.96
N VAL A 148 30.34 12.07 -7.84
CA VAL A 148 30.43 11.85 -9.29
C VAL A 148 31.68 12.52 -9.85
N GLY A 149 31.97 13.76 -9.45
CA GLY A 149 33.20 14.45 -9.84
C GLY A 149 34.48 13.72 -9.40
N VAL A 150 34.53 13.24 -8.16
CA VAL A 150 35.66 12.44 -7.65
C VAL A 150 35.80 11.13 -8.42
N ALA A 151 34.70 10.46 -8.75
CA ALA A 151 34.72 9.25 -9.57
C ALA A 151 35.28 9.53 -10.97
N ALA A 152 34.80 10.58 -11.63
CA ALA A 152 35.28 11.00 -12.96
C ALA A 152 36.78 11.34 -12.96
N LEU A 153 37.30 11.95 -11.89
CA LEU A 153 38.74 12.23 -11.74
C LEU A 153 39.59 10.99 -11.50
N LYS A 154 39.00 9.92 -10.96
CA LYS A 154 39.68 8.63 -10.71
C LYS A 154 39.63 7.70 -11.91
N GLU A 155 38.79 7.98 -12.90
CA GLU A 155 38.70 7.16 -14.10
C GLU A 155 40.03 7.18 -14.87
N PRO A 156 40.53 6.01 -15.32
CA PRO A 156 41.74 5.95 -16.13
C PRO A 156 41.63 6.81 -17.38
N ILE A 157 42.63 7.66 -17.61
CA ILE A 157 42.75 8.47 -18.81
C ILE A 157 43.36 7.60 -19.91
N GLU A 158 42.75 7.62 -21.09
CA GLU A 158 43.25 6.90 -22.26
C GLU A 158 44.62 7.45 -22.66
N ARG A 159 45.61 6.56 -22.80
CA ARG A 159 46.97 6.92 -23.20
C ARG A 159 47.05 7.06 -24.72
N THR A 160 46.96 8.30 -25.21
CA THR A 160 47.11 8.63 -26.63
C THR A 160 47.83 9.96 -26.82
N ASP A 161 48.30 10.19 -28.04
CA ASP A 161 49.14 11.35 -28.39
C ASP A 161 48.34 12.48 -29.08
N ASP A 162 47.02 12.32 -29.23
CA ASP A 162 46.12 13.23 -29.95
C ASP A 162 45.22 14.06 -29.01
N TRP A 163 45.64 14.22 -27.75
CA TRP A 163 44.96 15.11 -26.82
C TRP A 163 45.28 16.57 -27.12
N VAL A 164 44.23 17.38 -27.29
CA VAL A 164 44.31 18.84 -27.26
C VAL A 164 43.95 19.29 -25.85
N TRP A 165 44.87 19.99 -25.19
CA TRP A 165 44.69 20.45 -23.81
C TRP A 165 44.20 21.89 -23.77
N MET A 166 43.19 22.14 -22.94
CA MET A 166 42.76 23.48 -22.54
C MET A 166 43.05 23.62 -21.05
N VAL A 167 43.90 24.58 -20.71
CA VAL A 167 44.38 24.78 -19.34
C VAL A 167 43.88 26.13 -18.86
N ASP A 168 43.16 26.14 -17.75
CA ASP A 168 42.66 27.38 -17.15
C ASP A 168 42.82 27.36 -15.63
N HIS A 169 42.94 28.56 -15.05
CA HIS A 169 42.92 28.76 -13.62
C HIS A 169 41.56 29.32 -13.20
N SER A 170 40.79 28.51 -12.49
CA SER A 170 39.60 28.99 -11.81
C SER A 170 40.00 29.69 -10.52
N ASN A 171 39.80 31.00 -10.45
CA ASN A 171 39.91 31.77 -9.21
C ASN A 171 38.53 31.75 -8.52
N GLN A 172 38.37 30.95 -7.46
CA GLN A 172 37.13 31.02 -6.68
C GLN A 172 37.12 32.29 -5.82
N ILE A 173 35.94 32.69 -5.35
CA ILE A 173 35.83 33.76 -4.35
C ILE A 173 36.54 33.27 -3.07
N GLY A 174 37.78 33.70 -2.86
CA GLY A 174 38.66 33.24 -1.78
C GLY A 174 40.14 33.24 -2.21
N PRO A 175 41.06 32.76 -1.34
CA PRO A 175 42.48 32.68 -1.66
C PRO A 175 42.84 31.44 -2.52
N GLU A 176 41.92 30.50 -2.68
CA GLU A 176 42.16 29.23 -3.36
C GLU A 176 42.01 29.37 -4.88
N LYS A 177 43.09 29.09 -5.59
CA LYS A 177 43.09 28.93 -7.04
C LYS A 177 42.97 27.45 -7.36
N THR A 178 42.33 27.10 -8.46
CA THR A 178 42.32 25.71 -8.95
C THR A 178 42.73 25.70 -10.41
N LEU A 179 43.80 24.96 -10.72
CA LEU A 179 44.19 24.63 -12.07
C LEU A 179 43.29 23.50 -12.58
N VAL A 180 42.61 23.74 -13.69
CA VAL A 180 41.80 22.74 -14.39
C VAL A 180 42.43 22.50 -15.75
N VAL A 181 42.72 21.23 -16.04
CA VAL A 181 43.18 20.78 -17.35
C VAL A 181 42.07 19.95 -17.97
N LEU A 182 41.53 20.48 -19.05
CA LEU A 182 40.55 19.81 -19.89
C LEU A 182 41.24 19.24 -21.13
N GLY A 183 40.74 18.11 -21.62
CA GLY A 183 41.24 17.44 -22.80
C GLY A 183 40.12 17.19 -23.79
N VAL A 184 40.42 17.41 -25.07
CA VAL A 184 39.59 17.01 -26.20
C VAL A 184 40.43 16.12 -27.11
N ARG A 185 39.82 15.08 -27.68
CA ARG A 185 40.50 14.22 -28.66
C ARG A 185 40.49 14.88 -30.02
N ALA A 186 41.66 15.14 -30.61
CA ALA A 186 41.77 15.70 -31.95
C ALA A 186 41.05 14.84 -32.98
N SER A 187 41.15 13.51 -32.83
CA SER A 187 40.44 12.53 -33.66
C SER A 187 38.90 12.55 -33.54
N ARG A 188 38.35 13.18 -32.49
CA ARG A 188 36.91 13.31 -32.25
C ARG A 188 36.44 14.76 -32.29
N MET A 189 37.25 15.67 -32.81
CA MET A 189 36.86 17.07 -32.94
C MET A 189 35.63 17.19 -33.84
N PRO A 190 34.63 18.00 -33.43
CA PRO A 190 33.49 18.27 -34.29
C PRO A 190 33.93 19.06 -35.54
N PRO A 191 33.13 19.07 -36.61
CA PRO A 191 33.46 19.79 -37.82
C PRO A 191 33.76 21.27 -37.56
N PRO A 192 34.70 21.88 -38.33
CA PRO A 192 35.01 23.29 -38.19
C PRO A 192 33.77 24.18 -38.21
N GLY A 193 33.71 25.15 -37.29
CA GLY A 193 32.54 26.02 -37.09
C GLY A 193 31.51 25.50 -36.08
N THR A 194 31.70 24.28 -35.55
CA THR A 194 30.85 23.73 -34.48
C THR A 194 31.46 24.03 -33.11
N ALA A 195 30.65 24.54 -32.17
CA ALA A 195 31.08 24.75 -30.80
C ALA A 195 31.23 23.42 -30.04
N LEU A 196 32.27 23.33 -29.19
CA LEU A 196 32.44 22.19 -28.29
C LEU A 196 31.33 22.13 -27.25
N LYS A 197 30.83 20.94 -26.99
CA LYS A 197 29.88 20.64 -25.93
C LYS A 197 30.60 20.03 -24.74
N HIS A 198 29.90 19.97 -23.61
CA HIS A 198 30.42 19.34 -22.39
C HIS A 198 30.72 17.84 -22.57
N GLU A 199 30.04 17.15 -23.49
CA GLU A 199 30.29 15.74 -23.83
C GLU A 199 31.57 15.52 -24.65
N ASP A 200 32.06 16.56 -25.35
CA ASP A 200 33.27 16.49 -26.18
C ASP A 200 34.55 16.66 -25.33
N VAL A 201 34.39 17.11 -24.08
CA VAL A 201 35.49 17.51 -23.20
C VAL A 201 35.60 16.56 -22.02
N ARG A 202 36.83 16.18 -21.69
CA ARG A 202 37.14 15.37 -20.50
C ARG A 202 38.02 16.16 -19.53
N VAL A 203 37.74 16.03 -18.24
CA VAL A 203 38.63 16.56 -17.20
C VAL A 203 39.84 15.63 -17.07
N LEU A 204 41.04 16.13 -17.36
CA LEU A 204 42.29 15.37 -17.26
C LEU A 204 42.95 15.53 -15.88
N THR A 205 42.94 16.74 -15.34
CA THR A 205 43.41 16.94 -13.96
C THR A 205 42.78 18.19 -13.34
N VAL A 206 42.64 18.15 -12.02
CA VAL A 206 42.26 19.29 -11.19
C VAL A 206 43.30 19.37 -10.09
N ARG A 207 43.99 20.50 -10.00
CA ARG A 207 45.03 20.73 -8.98
C ARG A 207 44.69 21.99 -8.19
N PRO A 208 44.59 21.89 -6.85
CA PRO A 208 44.53 23.10 -6.04
C PRO A 208 45.85 23.86 -6.21
N GLY A 209 45.75 25.17 -6.38
CA GLY A 209 46.88 26.07 -6.35
C GLY A 209 47.40 26.13 -4.92
N THR A 210 48.69 25.86 -4.75
CA THR A 210 49.39 26.14 -3.51
C THR A 210 49.66 27.65 -3.45
N THR A 211 49.28 28.27 -2.34
CA THR A 211 49.75 29.62 -1.96
C THR A 211 51.26 29.63 -1.77
#